data_AF-A0A7C9EB87-F1
#
_entry.id   AF-A0A7C9EB87-F1
#
_cell.length_a   1.000
_cell.length_b   1.000
_cell.length_c   1.000
_cell.angle_alpha   90.00
_cell.angle_beta   90.00
_cell.angle_gamma   90.00
#
_symmetry.space_group_name_H-M   'P 1'
#
loop_
_entity.id
_entity.type
_entity.pdbx_description
1 polymer ?
#
loop_
_entity_poly.entity_id
_entity_poly.type
_entity_poly.pdbx_seq_one_letter_code
_entity_poly.pdbx_strand_id
1 'polypeptide(L)'
;FSILHDVSGIIKPGRMTLLLGPPGSGKTTLLLTLAGKLAKDLKFSGEVTYNGHTMDEFVPQRSSAYISQHDLHIGEMTVRETLAFAARVQGVGTNYDMLVELSRREKEANIKPDRDIDIYMKAAAMEGDEA
;
A
#
# COMPACT_ATOMS: atom_id res chain seq x y z
N PHE A 1 26.71 14.43 -4.73
CA PHE A 1 25.77 15.36 -5.37
C PHE A 1 24.45 15.27 -4.63
N SER A 2 23.75 16.39 -4.40
CA SER A 2 22.41 16.39 -3.79
C SER A 2 21.37 16.60 -4.88
N ILE A 3 20.30 15.80 -4.88
CA ILE A 3 19.24 15.86 -5.90
C ILE A 3 18.15 16.86 -5.50
N LEU A 4 17.80 16.87 -4.20
CA LEU A 4 16.85 17.80 -3.60
C LEU A 4 17.60 18.73 -2.65
N HIS A 5 17.16 19.98 -2.57
CA HIS A 5 17.80 21.01 -1.76
C HIS A 5 16.73 21.73 -0.93
N ASP A 6 16.72 21.48 0.38
CA ASP A 6 15.87 22.17 1.37
C ASP A 6 14.41 22.37 0.92
N VAL A 7 13.77 21.27 0.52
CA VAL A 7 12.39 21.28 0.03
C VAL A 7 11.43 21.20 1.21
N SER A 8 10.47 22.12 1.28
CA SER A 8 9.39 22.13 2.26
C SER A 8 8.03 22.31 1.59
N GLY A 9 6.97 21.76 2.19
CA GLY A 9 5.63 21.87 1.66
C GLY A 9 4.61 20.98 2.39
N ILE A 10 3.33 21.22 2.12
CA ILE A 10 2.20 20.45 2.67
C ILE A 10 1.25 20.10 1.53
N ILE A 11 0.91 18.81 1.40
CA ILE A 11 -0.10 18.31 0.49
C ILE A 11 -1.39 18.08 1.29
N LYS A 12 -2.47 18.76 0.92
CA LYS A 12 -3.75 18.66 1.64
C LYS A 12 -4.58 17.47 1.12
N PRO A 13 -5.22 16.68 2.00
CA PRO A 13 -6.17 15.65 1.60
C PRO A 13 -7.28 16.21 0.71
N GLY A 14 -7.76 15.39 -0.24
CA GLY A 14 -8.85 15.75 -1.16
C GLY A 14 -8.48 16.80 -2.21
N ARG A 15 -7.18 17.09 -2.40
CA ARG A 15 -6.71 18.02 -3.43
C ARG A 15 -5.70 17.36 -4.37
N MET A 16 -5.87 17.60 -5.65
CA MET A 16 -4.85 17.31 -6.65
C MET A 16 -3.74 18.36 -6.58
N THR A 17 -2.50 17.93 -6.43
CA THR A 17 -1.31 18.80 -6.39
C THR A 17 -0.44 18.51 -7.60
N LEU A 18 -0.09 19.55 -8.35
CA LEU A 18 0.73 19.45 -9.56
C LEU A 18 2.17 19.87 -9.25
N LEU A 19 3.13 18.97 -9.53
CA LEU A 19 4.57 19.23 -9.38
C LEU A 19 5.20 19.49 -10.76
N LEU A 20 5.68 20.70 -11.01
CA LEU A 20 6.29 21.11 -12.27
C LEU A 20 7.79 21.40 -12.10
N GLY A 21 8.55 21.18 -13.17
CA GLY A 21 9.99 21.47 -13.20
C GLY A 21 10.68 20.88 -14.44
N PRO A 22 11.83 21.41 -14.86
CA PRO A 22 12.56 20.91 -16.03
C PRO A 22 13.09 19.47 -15.83
N PRO A 23 13.49 18.75 -16.89
CA PRO A 23 14.18 17.47 -16.76
C PRO A 23 15.37 17.56 -15.79
N GLY A 24 15.56 16.54 -14.94
CA GLY A 24 16.64 16.52 -13.94
C GLY A 24 16.38 17.33 -12.66
N SER A 25 15.27 18.05 -12.55
CA SER A 25 14.96 18.87 -11.36
C SER A 25 14.57 18.10 -10.08
N GLY A 26 14.72 16.77 -10.07
CA GLY A 26 14.41 15.95 -8.88
C GLY A 26 12.94 15.58 -8.66
N LYS A 27 12.02 15.87 -9.60
CA LYS A 27 10.58 15.56 -9.46
C LYS A 27 10.30 14.10 -9.09
N THR A 28 10.86 13.18 -9.86
CA THR A 28 10.70 11.73 -9.64
C THR A 28 11.27 11.32 -8.29
N THR A 29 12.42 11.87 -7.91
CA THR A 29 13.04 11.64 -6.60
C THR A 29 12.16 12.13 -5.46
N LEU A 30 11.54 13.31 -5.60
CA LEU A 30 10.59 13.83 -4.60
C LEU A 30 9.37 12.92 -4.46
N LEU A 31 8.75 12.51 -5.57
CA LEU A 31 7.59 11.61 -5.53
C LEU A 31 7.92 10.23 -4.94
N LEU A 32 9.08 9.67 -5.28
CA LEU A 32 9.55 8.41 -4.69
C LEU A 32 9.86 8.54 -3.20
N THR A 33 10.40 9.69 -2.77
CA THR A 33 10.65 9.99 -1.35
C THR A 33 9.32 10.01 -0.58
N LEU A 34 8.32 10.73 -1.09
CA LEU A 34 6.97 10.77 -0.50
C LEU A 34 6.32 9.37 -0.47
N ALA A 35 6.47 8.57 -1.52
CA ALA A 35 5.94 7.20 -1.55
C ALA A 35 6.69 6.19 -0.67
N GLY A 36 7.77 6.60 0.02
CA GLY A 36 8.65 5.70 0.76
C GLY A 36 9.39 4.70 -0.14
N LYS A 37 9.54 4.99 -1.44
CA LYS A 37 10.19 4.11 -2.44
C LYS A 37 11.54 4.66 -2.90
N LEU A 38 12.21 5.46 -2.07
CA LEU A 38 13.54 5.97 -2.37
C LEU A 38 14.54 4.82 -2.50
N ALA A 39 15.45 4.92 -3.49
CA ALA A 39 16.48 3.91 -3.71
C ALA A 39 17.44 3.81 -2.51
N LYS A 40 17.86 2.59 -2.16
CA LYS A 40 18.64 2.31 -0.92
C LYS A 40 20.02 2.96 -0.89
N ASP A 41 20.57 3.30 -2.04
CA ASP A 41 21.86 3.98 -2.22
C ASP A 41 21.77 5.50 -2.04
N LEU A 42 20.56 6.06 -1.98
CA LEU A 42 20.34 7.47 -1.73
C LEU A 42 20.23 7.75 -0.22
N LYS A 43 20.88 8.83 0.20
CA LYS A 43 20.77 9.34 1.58
C LYS A 43 19.58 10.30 1.66
N PHE A 44 18.78 10.15 2.71
CA PHE A 44 17.68 11.03 3.04
C PHE A 44 18.00 11.83 4.31
N SER A 45 17.65 13.11 4.32
CA SER A 45 17.76 14.01 5.47
C SER A 45 16.54 14.93 5.51
N GLY A 46 16.04 15.20 6.71
CA GLY A 46 14.78 15.91 6.92
C GLY A 46 13.70 14.97 7.42
N GLU A 47 12.45 15.40 7.32
CA GLU A 47 11.30 14.66 7.85
C GLU A 47 10.14 14.72 6.85
N VAL A 48 9.41 13.62 6.73
CA VAL A 48 8.14 13.56 6.00
C VAL A 48 7.12 12.90 6.92
N THR A 49 5.98 13.57 7.10
CA THR A 49 4.87 13.06 7.89
C THR A 49 3.61 12.88 7.06
N TYR A 50 2.84 11.85 7.40
CA TYR A 50 1.55 11.51 6.81
C TYR A 50 0.49 11.63 7.90
N ASN A 51 -0.39 12.64 7.79
CA ASN A 51 -1.41 12.93 8.81
C ASN A 51 -0.84 13.04 10.24
N GLY A 52 0.38 13.59 10.38
CA GLY A 52 1.05 13.73 11.68
C GLY A 52 1.91 12.53 12.09
N HIS A 53 1.90 11.44 11.33
CA HIS A 53 2.72 10.27 11.59
C HIS A 53 4.02 10.27 10.79
N THR A 54 5.13 9.93 11.44
CA THR A 54 6.43 9.81 10.76
C THR A 54 6.48 8.51 9.94
N MET A 55 7.32 8.48 8.90
CA MET A 55 7.38 7.33 7.99
C MET A 55 7.83 6.01 8.63
N ASP A 56 8.41 6.03 9.82
CA ASP A 56 8.80 4.86 10.61
C ASP A 56 7.67 4.31 11.50
N GLU A 57 6.59 5.07 11.71
CA GLU A 57 5.43 4.63 12.51
C GLU A 57 4.47 3.72 11.73
N PHE A 58 4.63 3.63 10.41
CA PHE A 58 3.78 2.83 9.53
C PHE A 58 4.57 2.27 8.34
N VAL A 59 3.87 1.64 7.38
CA VAL A 59 4.47 1.15 6.13
C VAL A 59 4.04 2.06 4.98
N PRO A 60 4.83 3.08 4.59
CA PRO A 60 4.43 4.06 3.57
C PRO A 60 4.00 3.45 2.24
N GLN A 61 4.63 2.33 1.85
CA GLN A 61 4.35 1.63 0.61
C GLN A 61 3.00 0.90 0.62
N ARG A 62 2.36 0.74 1.79
CA ARG A 62 0.98 0.23 1.93
C ARG A 62 -0.05 1.35 2.00
N SER A 63 0.34 2.54 2.44
CA SER A 63 -0.55 3.70 2.56
C SER A 63 -0.51 4.62 1.34
N SER A 64 0.51 4.49 0.48
CA SER A 64 0.68 5.31 -0.72
C SER A 64 1.03 4.45 -1.93
N ALA A 65 0.46 4.80 -3.07
CA ALA A 65 0.75 4.17 -4.35
C ALA A 65 1.57 5.13 -5.23
N TYR A 66 2.69 4.64 -5.75
CA TYR A 66 3.47 5.33 -6.77
C TYR A 66 3.20 4.69 -8.13
N ILE A 67 2.69 5.49 -9.06
CA ILE A 67 2.50 5.11 -10.46
C ILE A 67 3.70 5.64 -11.24
N SER A 68 4.40 4.73 -11.92
CA SER A 68 5.65 5.06 -12.62
C SER A 68 5.37 5.69 -13.99
N GLN A 69 6.41 6.24 -14.63
CA GLN A 69 6.30 6.75 -16.00
C GLN A 69 5.99 5.64 -17.02
N HIS A 70 6.37 4.40 -16.72
CA HIS A 70 6.14 3.25 -17.57
C HIS A 70 5.14 2.31 -16.91
N ASP A 71 4.17 1.87 -17.72
CA ASP A 71 3.26 0.80 -17.34
C ASP A 71 3.88 -0.55 -17.69
N LEU A 72 3.91 -1.45 -16.71
CA LEU A 72 4.45 -2.80 -16.86
C LEU A 72 3.30 -3.79 -16.75
N HIS A 73 2.84 -4.27 -17.91
CA HIS A 73 1.76 -5.25 -18.02
C HIS A 73 2.21 -6.47 -18.85
N ILE A 74 1.60 -7.62 -18.57
CA ILE A 74 1.76 -8.83 -19.37
C ILE A 74 0.79 -8.71 -20.55
N GLY A 75 1.33 -8.63 -21.77
CA GLY A 75 0.54 -8.32 -22.98
C GLY A 75 -0.44 -9.42 -23.38
N GLU A 76 -0.22 -10.65 -22.90
CA GLU A 76 -1.06 -11.81 -23.13
C GLU A 76 -2.30 -11.84 -22.22
N MET A 77 -2.35 -11.01 -21.18
CA MET A 77 -3.46 -10.96 -20.23
C MET A 77 -4.50 -9.92 -20.63
N THR A 78 -5.77 -10.26 -20.47
CA THR A 78 -6.86 -9.29 -20.51
C THR A 78 -6.79 -8.35 -19.30
N VAL A 79 -7.52 -7.23 -19.38
CA VAL A 79 -7.65 -6.28 -18.25
C VAL A 79 -8.21 -6.97 -17.00
N ARG A 80 -9.24 -7.81 -17.17
CA ARG A 80 -9.85 -8.57 -16.06
C ARG A 80 -8.82 -9.48 -15.38
N GLU A 81 -8.05 -10.22 -16.17
CA GLU A 81 -7.02 -11.12 -15.65
C GLU A 81 -5.91 -10.36 -14.93
N THR A 82 -5.50 -9.20 -15.48
CA THR A 82 -4.46 -8.35 -14.89
C THR A 82 -4.89 -7.84 -13.51
N LEU A 83 -6.13 -7.34 -13.39
CA LEU A 83 -6.69 -6.89 -12.12
C LEU A 83 -6.86 -8.05 -11.12
N ALA A 84 -7.39 -9.19 -11.57
CA ALA A 84 -7.55 -10.37 -10.72
C ALA A 84 -6.19 -10.91 -10.22
N PHE A 85 -5.16 -10.89 -11.07
CA PHE A 85 -3.80 -11.24 -10.67
C PHE A 85 -3.25 -10.26 -9.64
N ALA A 86 -3.36 -8.95 -9.89
CA ALA A 86 -2.91 -7.93 -8.94
C ALA A 86 -3.61 -8.08 -7.58
N ALA A 87 -4.93 -8.27 -7.55
CA ALA A 87 -5.70 -8.48 -6.34
C ALA A 87 -5.20 -9.68 -5.52
N ARG A 88 -5.00 -10.84 -6.18
CA ARG A 88 -4.46 -12.04 -5.54
C ARG A 88 -3.05 -11.82 -4.96
N VAL A 89 -2.17 -11.13 -5.69
CA VAL A 89 -0.80 -10.84 -5.22
C VAL A 89 -0.79 -9.83 -4.06
N GLN A 90 -1.74 -8.89 -4.03
CA GLN A 90 -1.95 -7.98 -2.89
C GLN A 90 -2.61 -8.69 -1.69
N GLY A 91 -2.97 -9.97 -1.82
CA GLY A 91 -3.54 -10.77 -0.74
C GLY A 91 -5.05 -10.58 -0.56
N VAL A 92 -5.76 -9.99 -1.52
CA VAL A 92 -7.23 -9.91 -1.49
C VAL A 92 -7.79 -11.34 -1.47
N GLY A 93 -8.69 -11.62 -0.52
CA GLY A 93 -9.28 -12.95 -0.30
C GLY A 93 -8.49 -13.87 0.63
N THR A 94 -7.22 -13.57 0.96
CA THR A 94 -6.42 -14.44 1.87
C THR A 94 -6.98 -14.49 3.29
N ASN A 95 -7.60 -13.40 3.76
CA ASN A 95 -8.27 -13.38 5.07
C ASN A 95 -9.48 -14.32 5.11
N TYR A 96 -10.22 -14.43 4.01
CA TYR A 96 -11.35 -15.36 3.91
C TYR A 96 -10.86 -16.81 3.92
N ASP A 97 -9.86 -17.15 3.11
CA ASP A 97 -9.26 -18.48 3.10
C ASP A 97 -8.65 -18.85 4.47
N MET A 98 -8.00 -17.88 5.13
CA MET A 98 -7.48 -18.05 6.49
C MET A 98 -8.59 -18.34 7.49
N LEU A 99 -9.71 -17.62 7.43
CA LEU A 99 -10.87 -17.85 8.30
C LEU A 99 -11.50 -19.23 8.09
N VAL A 100 -11.63 -19.65 6.83
CA VAL A 100 -12.15 -20.98 6.48
C VAL A 100 -11.25 -22.06 7.09
N GLU A 101 -9.93 -21.91 6.95
CA GLU A 101 -8.95 -22.83 7.51
C GLU A 101 -8.90 -22.80 9.05
N LEU A 102 -9.01 -21.62 9.66
CA LEU A 102 -9.09 -21.45 11.11
C LEU A 102 -10.32 -22.16 11.68
N SER A 103 -11.49 -21.90 11.08
CA SER A 103 -12.76 -22.54 11.47
C SER A 103 -12.70 -24.06 11.36
N ARG A 104 -11.96 -24.59 10.38
CA ARG A 104 -11.73 -26.04 10.24
C ARG A 104 -10.91 -26.59 11.40
N ARG A 105 -9.79 -25.96 11.75
CA ARG A 105 -8.89 -26.39 12.84
C ARG A 105 -9.53 -26.27 14.22
N GLU A 106 -10.31 -25.21 14.45
CA GLU A 106 -11.05 -25.04 15.70
C GLU A 106 -12.04 -26.17 15.93
N LYS A 107 -12.76 -26.59 14.89
CA LYS A 107 -13.66 -27.76 14.94
C LYS A 107 -12.91 -29.05 15.25
N GLU A 108 -11.77 -29.29 14.60
CA GLU A 108 -10.94 -30.50 14.80
C GLU A 108 -10.36 -30.57 16.20
N ALA A 109 -9.95 -29.42 16.75
CA ALA A 109 -9.40 -29.31 18.10
C ALA A 109 -10.48 -29.16 19.18
N ASN A 110 -11.77 -29.13 18.81
CA ASN A 110 -12.90 -28.84 19.69
C ASN A 110 -12.72 -27.53 20.49
N ILE A 111 -12.13 -26.53 19.86
CA ILE A 111 -11.94 -25.18 20.40
C ILE A 111 -13.20 -24.38 20.07
N LYS A 112 -13.75 -23.70 21.07
CA LYS A 112 -14.78 -22.68 20.88
C LYS A 112 -14.15 -21.30 21.03
N PRO A 113 -14.03 -20.52 19.96
CA PRO A 113 -13.51 -19.17 20.06
C PRO A 113 -14.48 -18.29 20.86
N ASP A 114 -13.93 -17.22 21.43
CA ASP A 114 -14.73 -16.17 22.02
C ASP A 114 -15.66 -15.56 20.96
N ARG A 115 -16.93 -15.34 21.32
CA ARG A 115 -17.96 -14.95 20.38
C ARG A 115 -17.68 -13.59 19.73
N ASP A 116 -17.21 -12.63 20.51
CA ASP A 116 -17.03 -11.27 20.04
C ASP A 116 -15.79 -11.17 19.13
N ILE A 117 -14.74 -11.95 19.45
CA ILE A 117 -13.56 -12.10 18.60
C ILE A 117 -13.91 -12.81 17.29
N ASP A 118 -14.67 -13.90 17.33
CA ASP A 118 -15.08 -14.66 16.14
C ASP A 118 -15.92 -13.81 15.17
N ILE A 119 -16.86 -13.03 15.70
CA ILE A 119 -17.68 -12.10 14.89
C ILE A 119 -16.80 -11.03 14.25
N TYR A 120 -15.90 -10.42 15.03
CA TYR A 120 -14.99 -9.39 14.51
C TYR A 120 -14.11 -9.92 13.38
N MET A 121 -13.48 -11.09 13.59
CA MET A 121 -12.60 -11.71 12.61
C MET A 121 -13.35 -12.03 11.31
N LYS A 122 -14.58 -12.55 11.40
CA LYS A 122 -15.45 -12.81 10.25
C LYS A 122 -15.84 -11.55 9.49
N ALA A 123 -16.23 -10.50 10.19
CA ALA A 123 -16.56 -9.21 9.55
C ALA A 123 -15.34 -8.61 8.84
N ALA A 124 -14.19 -8.56 9.51
CA ALA A 124 -12.96 -7.99 8.96
C ALA A 124 -12.42 -8.72 7.72
N ALA A 125 -12.72 -10.01 7.55
CA ALA A 125 -12.32 -10.76 6.36
C ALA A 125 -13.32 -10.68 5.21
N MET A 126 -14.60 -10.40 5.50
CA MET A 126 -15.67 -10.34 4.50
C MET A 126 -15.85 -8.95 3.86
N GLU A 127 -15.32 -7.88 4.46
CA GLU A 127 -15.38 -6.51 3.90
C GLU A 127 -14.72 -6.35 2.51
N GLY A 128 -13.98 -7.36 2.03
CA GLY A 128 -13.32 -7.35 0.72
C GLY A 128 -14.06 -8.05 -0.44
N ASP A 129 -15.21 -8.69 -0.18
CA ASP A 129 -15.87 -9.61 -1.14
C ASP A 129 -17.18 -9.07 -1.75
N GLU A 130 -17.54 -7.81 -1.46
CA GLU A 130 -18.66 -7.12 -2.15
C GLU A 130 -18.18 -6.44 -3.44
N ALA A 131 -17.98 -7.22 -4.52
CA ALA A 131 -17.95 -6.72 -5.91
C ALA A 131 -18.23 -7.83 -6.94
#